data_AF-A0A2V2S4I7-F1
#
_entry.id   AF-A0A2V2S4I7-F1
#
_cell.length_a   1.000
_cell.length_b   1.000
_cell.length_c   1.000
_cell.angle_alpha   90.00
_cell.angle_beta   90.00
_cell.angle_gamma   90.00
#
_symmetry.space_group_name_H-M   'P 1'
#
loop_
_entity.id
_entity.type
_entity.pdbx_description
1 polymer ?
#
loop_
_entity_poly.entity_id
_entity_poly.type
_entity_poly.pdbx_seq_one_letter_code
_entity_poly.pdbx_strand_id
1 'polypeptide(L)'
;METAVAPSKAFDLETSLLQNWVQTWIRTCTEFRRWERENRILKHPAPAIVAEHGRLIKTLIWSARMLQAMMADPEHPSREFKSEVEGLLGQLEATSEMIHNPMADEECDALLEKYFPDAPRN
;
A
#
# COMPACT_ATOMS: atom_id res chain seq x y z
N MET A 1 -41.15 25.25 13.03
CA MET A 1 -40.18 25.19 14.15
C MET A 1 -39.43 23.89 13.97
N GLU A 2 -38.34 23.90 13.20
CA GLU A 2 -37.50 22.72 12.96
C GLU A 2 -36.78 22.37 14.27
N THR A 3 -37.09 21.21 14.83
CA THR A 3 -36.38 20.66 15.98
C THR A 3 -35.03 20.18 15.52
N ALA A 4 -33.96 20.88 15.92
CA ALA A 4 -32.60 20.40 15.80
C ALA A 4 -32.45 19.12 16.64
N VAL A 5 -32.33 17.98 15.95
CA VAL A 5 -32.00 16.70 16.59
C VAL A 5 -30.52 16.76 16.96
N ALA A 6 -30.22 16.69 18.26
CA ALA A 6 -28.84 16.63 18.73
C ALA A 6 -28.15 15.38 18.15
N PRO A 7 -26.89 15.46 17.69
CA PRO A 7 -26.18 14.31 17.14
C PRO A 7 -26.07 13.19 18.19
N SER A 8 -26.35 11.96 17.76
CA SER A 8 -26.33 10.77 18.60
C SER A 8 -24.89 10.34 18.88
N LYS A 9 -24.52 10.20 20.15
CA LYS A 9 -23.19 9.73 20.59
C LYS A 9 -22.75 8.38 19.98
N ALA A 10 -23.70 7.54 19.57
CA ALA A 10 -23.39 6.27 18.91
C ALA A 10 -22.86 6.46 17.48
N PHE A 11 -23.38 7.46 16.76
CA PHE A 11 -22.95 7.82 15.41
C PHE A 11 -21.54 8.42 15.40
N ASP A 12 -21.21 9.17 16.47
CA ASP A 12 -19.87 9.70 16.70
C ASP A 12 -18.83 8.58 16.95
N LEU A 13 -19.23 7.50 17.64
CA LEU A 13 -18.35 6.36 17.92
C LEU A 13 -18.06 5.55 16.66
N GLU A 14 -19.07 5.24 15.86
CA GLU A 14 -18.92 4.52 14.59
C GLU A 14 -18.05 5.30 13.60
N THR A 15 -18.33 6.59 13.44
CA THR A 15 -17.53 7.49 12.59
C THR A 15 -16.07 7.52 13.03
N SER A 16 -15.83 7.70 14.33
CA SER A 16 -14.48 7.72 14.89
C SER A 16 -13.76 6.38 14.71
N LEU A 17 -14.46 5.27 14.87
CA LEU A 17 -13.89 3.93 14.67
C LEU A 17 -13.40 3.73 13.23
N LEU A 18 -14.24 4.06 12.25
CA LEU A 18 -13.92 3.91 10.84
C LEU A 18 -12.78 4.84 10.41
N GLN A 19 -12.83 6.11 10.83
CA GLN A 19 -11.75 7.06 10.54
C GLN A 19 -10.42 6.63 11.17
N ASN A 20 -10.43 6.19 12.43
CA ASN A 20 -9.22 5.72 13.12
C ASN A 20 -8.63 4.47 12.45
N TRP A 21 -9.48 3.58 11.94
CA TRP A 21 -9.01 2.41 11.20
C TRP A 21 -8.31 2.81 9.91
N VAL A 22 -8.91 3.69 9.11
CA VAL A 22 -8.33 4.19 7.85
C VAL A 22 -7.01 4.92 8.11
N GLN A 23 -6.98 5.83 9.08
CA GLN A 23 -5.76 6.55 9.45
C GLN A 23 -4.64 5.62 9.95
N THR A 24 -5.00 4.60 10.73
CA THR A 24 -4.05 3.59 11.18
C THR A 24 -3.50 2.80 10.00
N TRP A 25 -4.35 2.40 9.06
CA TRP A 25 -3.94 1.70 7.85
C TRP A 25 -3.00 2.54 6.98
N ILE A 26 -3.31 3.83 6.77
CA ILE A 26 -2.45 4.78 6.04
C ILE A 26 -1.08 4.90 6.71
N ARG A 27 -1.06 5.09 8.04
CA ARG A 27 0.19 5.17 8.80
C ARG A 27 1.01 3.89 8.66
N THR A 28 0.38 2.72 8.80
CA THR A 28 1.05 1.43 8.64
C THR A 28 1.64 1.27 7.24
N CYS A 29 0.93 1.67 6.18
CA CYS A 29 1.46 1.63 4.81
C CYS A 29 2.68 2.55 4.66
N THR A 30 2.63 3.77 5.23
CA THR A 30 3.73 4.73 5.19
C THR A 30 4.98 4.18 5.91
N GLU A 31 4.79 3.60 7.09
CA GLU A 31 5.86 2.99 7.87
C GLU A 31 6.46 1.77 7.17
N PHE A 32 5.60 0.90 6.61
CA PHE A 32 6.02 -0.26 5.82
C PHE A 32 6.88 0.15 4.62
N ARG A 33 6.46 1.15 3.86
CA ARG A 33 7.21 1.65 2.70
C ARG A 33 8.54 2.29 3.08
N ARG A 34 8.59 3.03 4.20
CA ARG A 34 9.85 3.55 4.75
C ARG A 34 10.79 2.40 5.10
N TRP A 35 10.31 1.41 5.84
CA TRP A 35 11.08 0.24 6.22
C TRP A 35 11.57 -0.54 4.99
N GLU A 36 10.72 -0.75 3.99
CA GLU A 36 11.06 -1.43 2.74
C GLU A 36 12.24 -0.74 2.03
N ARG A 37 12.19 0.59 1.94
CA ARG A 37 13.25 1.38 1.34
C ARG A 37 14.58 1.19 2.07
N GLU A 38 14.55 1.21 3.40
CA GLU A 38 15.75 1.12 4.24
C GLU A 38 16.36 -0.30 4.30
N ASN A 39 15.53 -1.33 4.14
CA ASN A 39 15.92 -2.72 4.44
C ASN A 39 15.97 -3.65 3.24
N ARG A 40 15.28 -3.33 2.15
CA ARG A 40 15.16 -4.22 0.99
C ARG A 40 15.68 -3.61 -0.30
N ILE A 41 15.35 -2.34 -0.58
CA ILE A 41 15.83 -1.68 -1.81
C ILE A 41 17.34 -1.41 -1.73
N LEU A 42 17.87 -1.18 -0.52
CA LEU A 42 19.27 -0.79 -0.31
C LEU A 42 20.18 -1.95 0.16
N LYS A 43 19.67 -3.19 0.31
CA LYS A 43 20.41 -4.31 0.91
C LYS A 43 20.07 -5.64 0.24
N HIS A 44 20.89 -6.68 0.46
CA HIS A 44 20.52 -8.08 0.23
C HIS A 44 19.90 -8.66 1.51
N PRO A 45 18.56 -8.59 1.70
CA PRO A 45 17.92 -9.05 2.93
C PRO A 45 18.01 -10.58 3.06
N ALA A 46 18.07 -11.06 4.30
CA ALA A 46 17.98 -12.49 4.58
C ALA A 46 16.63 -13.07 4.08
N PRO A 47 16.57 -14.35 3.65
CA PRO A 47 15.35 -14.95 3.13
C PRO A 47 14.12 -14.84 4.05
N ALA A 48 14.32 -14.86 5.38
CA ALA A 48 13.26 -14.68 6.36
C ALA A 48 12.58 -13.30 6.27
N ILE A 49 13.37 -12.24 6.04
CA ILE A 49 12.89 -10.86 5.88
C ILE A 49 12.07 -10.75 4.58
N VAL A 50 12.48 -11.44 3.52
CA VAL A 50 11.76 -11.47 2.23
C VAL A 50 10.39 -12.16 2.38
N ALA A 51 10.34 -13.26 3.12
CA ALA A 51 9.08 -13.97 3.38
C ALA A 51 8.12 -13.14 4.25
N GLU A 52 8.64 -12.44 5.26
CA GLU A 52 7.85 -11.54 6.11
C GLU A 52 7.32 -10.35 5.32
N HIS A 53 8.16 -9.72 4.51
CA HIS A 53 7.76 -8.68 3.57
C HIS A 53 6.59 -9.13 2.68
N GLY A 54 6.75 -10.28 2.01
CA GLY A 54 5.76 -10.83 1.09
C GLY A 54 4.41 -11.15 1.76
N ARG A 55 4.41 -11.50 3.06
CA ARG A 55 3.17 -11.65 3.83
C ARG A 55 2.53 -10.31 4.15
N LEU A 56 3.33 -9.35 4.62
CA LEU A 56 2.84 -8.02 5.00
C LEU A 56 2.22 -7.29 3.81
N ILE A 57 2.88 -7.28 2.65
CA ILE A 57 2.37 -6.58 1.46
C ILE A 57 1.03 -7.16 0.98
N LYS A 58 0.86 -8.49 1.01
CA LYS A 58 -0.39 -9.15 0.65
C LYS A 58 -1.53 -8.77 1.61
N THR A 59 -1.24 -8.70 2.91
CA THR A 59 -2.21 -8.26 3.92
C THR A 59 -2.61 -6.80 3.73
N LEU A 60 -1.65 -5.91 3.42
CA LEU A 60 -1.92 -4.50 3.14
C LEU A 60 -2.76 -4.31 1.88
N ILE A 61 -2.47 -5.03 0.80
CA ILE A 61 -3.28 -5.01 -0.44
C ILE A 61 -4.69 -5.51 -0.18
N TRP A 62 -4.84 -6.63 0.52
CA TRP A 62 -6.15 -7.19 0.84
C TRP A 62 -7.00 -6.21 1.67
N SER A 63 -6.40 -5.62 2.72
CA SER A 63 -7.10 -4.63 3.56
C SER A 63 -7.44 -3.34 2.81
N ALA A 64 -6.60 -2.87 1.88
CA ALA A 64 -6.91 -1.72 1.03
C ALA A 64 -8.18 -1.97 0.18
N ARG A 65 -8.28 -3.17 -0.41
CA ARG A 65 -9.44 -3.56 -1.24
C ARG A 65 -10.73 -3.60 -0.42
N MET A 66 -10.66 -4.01 0.84
CA MET A 66 -11.80 -3.92 1.76
C MET A 66 -12.19 -2.47 2.04
N LEU A 67 -11.22 -1.60 2.34
CA LEU A 67 -11.46 -0.17 2.55
C LEU A 67 -12.08 0.48 1.31
N GLN A 68 -11.60 0.16 0.12
CA GLN A 68 -12.19 0.65 -1.14
C GLN A 68 -13.64 0.21 -1.32
N ALA A 69 -13.95 -1.06 -1.00
CA ALA A 69 -15.32 -1.57 -1.09
C ALA A 69 -16.25 -0.84 -0.12
N MET A 70 -15.78 -0.53 1.08
CA MET A 70 -16.55 0.24 2.07
C MET A 70 -16.73 1.71 1.65
N MET A 71 -15.67 2.35 1.14
CA MET A 71 -15.69 3.74 0.67
C MET A 71 -16.44 3.94 -0.67
N ALA A 72 -16.91 2.86 -1.29
CA ALA A 72 -17.79 2.96 -2.47
C ALA A 72 -19.13 3.61 -2.10
N ASP A 73 -19.59 3.45 -0.86
CA ASP A 73 -20.76 4.13 -0.31
C ASP A 73 -20.51 5.66 -0.22
N PRO A 74 -21.36 6.50 -0.84
CA PRO A 74 -21.33 7.96 -0.69
C PRO A 74 -21.38 8.46 0.75
N GLU A 75 -22.07 7.76 1.64
CA GLU A 75 -22.27 8.17 3.03
C GLU A 75 -21.17 7.61 3.96
N HIS A 76 -20.17 6.91 3.42
CA HIS A 76 -19.10 6.34 4.24
C HIS A 76 -18.32 7.44 4.99
N PRO A 77 -18.21 7.40 6.34
CA PRO A 77 -17.65 8.49 7.13
C PRO A 77 -16.16 8.82 6.87
N SER A 78 -15.46 7.92 6.19
CA SER A 78 -14.03 8.06 5.85
C SER A 78 -13.78 8.23 4.35
N ARG A 79 -14.80 8.61 3.57
CA ARG A 79 -14.70 8.73 2.11
C ARG A 79 -13.66 9.79 1.66
N GLU A 80 -13.36 10.77 2.51
CA GLU A 80 -12.29 11.75 2.27
C GLU A 80 -10.91 11.11 2.00
N PHE A 81 -10.65 9.94 2.59
CA PHE A 81 -9.38 9.22 2.45
C PHE A 81 -9.33 8.33 1.20
N LYS A 82 -10.40 8.25 0.40
CA LYS A 82 -10.51 7.31 -0.73
C LYS A 82 -9.33 7.42 -1.71
N SER A 83 -9.00 8.66 -2.11
CA SER A 83 -7.89 8.93 -3.04
C SER A 83 -6.54 8.51 -2.47
N GLU A 84 -6.34 8.70 -1.17
CA GLU A 84 -5.10 8.31 -0.49
C GLU A 84 -4.98 6.78 -0.40
N VAL A 85 -6.07 6.08 -0.09
CA VAL A 85 -6.12 4.60 -0.08
C VAL A 85 -5.85 4.04 -1.48
N GLU A 86 -6.45 4.62 -2.52
CA GLU A 86 -6.21 4.25 -3.92
C GLU A 86 -4.73 4.45 -4.32
N GLY A 87 -4.13 5.58 -3.96
CA GLY A 87 -2.73 5.87 -4.22
C GLY A 87 -1.77 4.90 -3.52
N LEU A 88 -2.04 4.58 -2.25
CA LEU A 88 -1.25 3.61 -1.50
C LEU A 88 -1.42 2.18 -2.02
N LEU A 89 -2.63 1.78 -2.41
CA LEU A 89 -2.86 0.48 -3.02
C LEU A 89 -2.05 0.31 -4.31
N GLY A 90 -2.09 1.30 -5.21
CA GLY A 90 -1.31 1.24 -6.46
C GLY A 90 0.19 1.10 -6.21
N GLN A 91 0.72 1.76 -5.17
CA GLN A 91 2.12 1.62 -4.77
C GLN A 91 2.43 0.23 -4.22
N LEU A 92 1.55 -0.35 -3.40
CA LEU A 92 1.71 -1.70 -2.86
C LEU A 92 1.63 -2.76 -3.97
N GLU A 93 0.73 -2.61 -4.94
CA GLU A 93 0.60 -3.52 -6.07
C GLU A 93 1.84 -3.46 -6.97
N ALA A 94 2.32 -2.25 -7.29
CA ALA A 94 3.56 -2.08 -8.05
C ALA A 94 4.76 -2.72 -7.34
N THR A 95 4.91 -2.49 -6.03
CA THR A 95 5.94 -3.15 -5.23
C THR A 95 5.76 -4.68 -5.28
N SER A 96 4.55 -5.20 -5.11
CA SER A 96 4.30 -6.65 -5.12
C SER A 96 4.66 -7.29 -6.47
N GLU A 97 4.37 -6.60 -7.57
CA GLU A 97 4.70 -7.05 -8.92
C GLU A 97 6.22 -7.13 -9.13
N MET A 98 6.96 -6.11 -8.71
CA MET A 98 8.43 -6.10 -8.77
C MET A 98 9.08 -7.27 -8.01
N ILE A 99 8.39 -7.83 -7.01
CA ILE A 99 8.91 -8.92 -6.17
C ILE A 99 8.62 -10.28 -6.77
N HIS A 100 7.43 -10.44 -7.31
CA HIS A 100 6.95 -11.72 -7.81
C HIS A 100 7.29 -11.95 -9.28
N ASN A 101 7.62 -10.89 -10.02
CA ASN A 101 8.07 -10.96 -11.39
C ASN A 101 9.45 -10.28 -11.56
N PRO A 102 10.52 -10.80 -10.91
CA PRO A 102 11.86 -10.30 -11.18
C PRO A 102 12.19 -10.59 -12.66
N MET A 103 12.66 -9.56 -13.37
CA MET A 103 13.22 -9.73 -14.71
C MET A 103 14.34 -10.78 -14.65
N ALA A 104 14.34 -11.72 -15.58
CA ALA A 104 15.40 -12.72 -15.66
C ALA A 104 16.73 -12.04 -16.00
N ASP A 105 17.84 -12.56 -15.47
CA ASP A 105 19.17 -11.98 -15.71
C ASP A 105 19.49 -11.93 -17.21
N GLU A 106 19.05 -12.94 -17.99
CA GLU A 106 19.22 -12.94 -19.45
C GLU A 106 18.41 -11.85 -20.16
N GLU A 107 17.23 -11.51 -19.64
CA GLU A 107 16.39 -10.43 -20.18
C GLU A 107 16.99 -9.07 -19.83
N CYS A 108 17.57 -8.93 -18.64
CA CYS A 108 18.29 -7.74 -18.22
C CYS A 108 19.54 -7.51 -19.11
N ASP A 109 20.34 -8.55 -19.32
CA ASP A 109 21.53 -8.50 -20.18
C ASP A 109 21.18 -8.15 -21.63
N ALA A 110 20.11 -8.72 -22.17
CA ALA A 110 19.62 -8.40 -23.51
C ALA A 110 19.19 -6.92 -23.64
N LEU A 111 18.57 -6.35 -22.59
CA LEU A 111 18.19 -4.94 -22.57
C LEU A 111 19.41 -4.02 -22.42
N LEU A 112 20.39 -4.39 -21.59
CA LEU A 112 21.64 -3.66 -21.44
C LEU A 112 22.42 -3.63 -22.76
N GLU A 113 22.52 -4.76 -23.45
CA GLU A 113 23.19 -4.83 -24.75
C GLU A 113 22.45 -4.02 -25.83
N LYS A 114 21.12 -4.01 -25.79
CA LYS A 114 20.29 -3.30 -26.77
C LYS A 114 20.30 -1.78 -26.59
N TYR A 115 20.29 -1.28 -25.36
CA TYR A 115 20.12 0.15 -25.07
C TYR A 115 21.38 0.82 -24.52
N PHE A 116 22.33 0.06 -23.99
CA PHE A 116 23.57 0.53 -23.39
C PHE A 116 24.79 -0.32 -23.81
N PRO A 117 25.06 -0.46 -25.12
CA PRO A 117 26.09 -1.37 -25.62
C PRO A 117 27.51 -1.06 -25.11
N ASP A 118 27.80 0.20 -24.75
CA ASP A 118 29.12 0.65 -24.30
C ASP A 118 29.27 0.67 -22.76
N ALA A 119 28.29 0.19 -22.00
CA ALA A 119 28.36 0.19 -20.54
C ALA A 119 29.38 -0.84 -20.03
N PRO A 120 30.24 -0.49 -19.03
CA PRO A 120 31.16 -1.44 -18.43
C PRO A 120 30.40 -2.56 -17.72
N ARG A 121 30.74 -3.82 -18.03
CA ARG A 121 30.20 -5.02 -17.35
C ARG A 121 31.10 -5.35 -16.15
N ASN A 122 30.50 -5.46 -14.97
CA ASN A 122 31.18 -5.78 -13.70
C ASN A 122 31.12 -7.28 -13.40
#